data_AF-A0A497DCD0-F1
#
_entry.id   AF-A0A497DCD0-F1
#
_cell.length_a   1.000
_cell.length_b   1.000
_cell.length_c   1.000
_cell.angle_alpha   90.00
_cell.angle_beta   90.00
_cell.angle_gamma   90.00
#
_symmetry.space_group_name_H-M   'P 1'
#
loop_
_entity.id
_entity.type
_entity.pdbx_description
1 polymer ?
#
loop_
_entity_poly.entity_id
_entity_poly.type
_entity_poly.pdbx_seq_one_letter_code
_entity_poly.pdbx_strand_id
1 'polypeptide(L)'
;MKNIKESIFKTAVNQIISNKTLRGLAVKQLDKYLYSSLMEMGRHQLEQEKLDQYAFMSSIVDQVRYNLDKGFIKPKVLKKMAKVFVGDSYTPDRHKKLSPEKEAYNKKHGDYPPQFLVLSPGKGCNLHCTGCYASADSAIAEKLDFETSRRIVREAHDIFGSRFMTISGGEPFLYKSNGKTLLDLFEEFNDMFFLVYTNGTLLTKELADRLGELGNVTPAISVEGWEEQTDQRRGKGVYHRIMKAMENLRNAGVPFGISLTATSQNVEILLDDNFYDYFFKELGVSYMWQFQLMPIGRGKDVVDLMVTPEQRVKLYKQWVHLLEEKHYPIADFWNSSSLSSGCIAYGRWNGYFYIDWNGNIMPCVFVPYHVDNIKDLYAQGKTLEDALQSKMFKNGRKWQKDYGFENPNHRGNILMPCSIRDHYENFKNNILTPDAKGEDEEAEAVLHDPEYERMMIDFDKRLQKLTESIFKEKYLAKELVQNEKQ
;
A
#
# COMPACT_ATOMS: atom_id res chain seq x y z
N MET A 1 12.07 -28.44 14.16
CA MET A 1 12.21 -27.01 14.52
C MET A 1 11.13 -26.10 13.91
N LYS A 2 10.63 -26.35 12.68
CA LYS A 2 9.59 -25.53 12.00
C LYS A 2 8.28 -25.37 12.78
N ASN A 3 7.65 -26.49 13.17
CA ASN A 3 6.41 -26.48 13.95
C ASN A 3 6.56 -25.80 15.32
N ILE A 4 7.78 -25.72 15.84
CA ILE A 4 8.08 -25.05 17.11
C ILE A 4 8.12 -23.54 16.91
N LYS A 5 8.82 -23.04 15.88
CA LYS A 5 8.89 -21.60 15.53
C LYS A 5 7.49 -21.03 15.21
N GLU A 6 6.67 -21.72 14.42
CA GLU A 6 5.30 -21.30 14.10
C GLU A 6 4.36 -21.35 15.31
N SER A 7 4.48 -22.38 16.16
CA SER A 7 3.72 -22.48 17.41
C SER A 7 4.10 -21.35 18.39
N ILE A 8 5.37 -20.99 18.48
CA ILE A 8 5.85 -19.86 19.28
C ILE A 8 5.26 -18.54 18.77
N PHE A 9 5.27 -18.30 17.45
CA PHE A 9 4.68 -17.10 16.86
C PHE A 9 3.18 -16.99 17.17
N LYS A 10 2.41 -18.05 16.90
CA LYS A 10 0.97 -18.10 17.19
C LYS A 10 0.67 -17.88 18.68
N THR A 11 1.48 -18.49 19.55
CA THR A 11 1.36 -18.34 21.00
C THR A 11 1.66 -16.90 21.42
N ALA A 12 2.74 -16.31 20.92
CA ALA A 12 3.12 -14.93 21.23
C ALA A 12 2.02 -13.93 20.81
N VAL A 13 1.51 -14.03 19.58
CA VAL A 13 0.41 -13.19 19.09
C VAL A 13 -0.83 -13.32 20.00
N ASN A 14 -1.23 -14.55 20.35
CA ASN A 14 -2.36 -14.77 21.24
C ASN A 14 -2.16 -14.17 22.63
N GLN A 15 -0.94 -14.25 23.18
CA GLN A 15 -0.60 -13.66 24.48
C GLN A 15 -0.59 -12.13 24.44
N ILE A 16 -0.06 -11.53 23.37
CA ILE A 16 -0.11 -10.07 23.15
C ILE A 16 -1.56 -9.58 23.20
N ILE A 17 -2.46 -10.26 22.50
CA ILE A 17 -3.87 -9.87 22.42
C ILE A 17 -4.58 -10.09 23.76
N SER A 18 -4.39 -11.26 24.38
CA SER A 18 -5.30 -11.75 25.43
C SER A 18 -4.81 -11.51 26.85
N ASN A 19 -3.53 -11.24 27.08
CA ASN A 19 -2.95 -11.18 28.42
C ASN A 19 -2.17 -9.90 28.67
N LYS A 20 -2.78 -8.94 29.39
CA LYS A 20 -2.16 -7.64 29.71
C LYS A 20 -0.83 -7.80 30.48
N THR A 21 -0.75 -8.75 31.41
CA THR A 21 0.44 -8.96 32.25
C THR A 21 1.61 -9.55 31.46
N LEU A 22 1.34 -10.50 30.55
CA LEU A 22 2.37 -11.16 29.74
C LEU A 22 2.67 -10.45 28.41
N ARG A 23 1.86 -9.45 28.02
CA ARG A 23 1.96 -8.74 26.74
C ARG A 23 3.37 -8.25 26.44
N GLY A 24 4.02 -7.59 27.40
CA GLY A 24 5.38 -7.06 27.20
C GLY A 24 6.42 -8.15 26.94
N LEU A 25 6.31 -9.31 27.60
CA LEU A 25 7.21 -10.45 27.36
C LEU A 25 6.93 -11.09 26.00
N ALA A 26 5.66 -11.24 25.65
CA ALA A 26 5.25 -11.80 24.37
C ALA A 26 5.67 -10.92 23.18
N VAL A 27 5.61 -9.59 23.32
CA VAL A 27 6.16 -8.64 22.32
C VAL A 27 7.65 -8.86 22.14
N LYS A 28 8.45 -8.92 23.22
CA LYS A 28 9.90 -9.19 23.11
C LYS A 28 10.22 -10.53 22.43
N GLN A 29 9.39 -11.54 22.64
CA GLN A 29 9.57 -12.84 21.99
C GLN A 29 9.23 -12.78 20.50
N LEU A 30 8.13 -12.09 20.14
CA LEU A 30 7.73 -11.88 18.76
C LEU A 30 8.77 -11.06 17.99
N ASP A 31 9.27 -9.98 18.58
CA ASP A 31 10.28 -9.10 18.00
C ASP A 31 11.57 -9.84 17.64
N LYS A 32 12.10 -10.67 18.57
CA LYS A 32 13.24 -11.57 18.29
C LYS A 32 12.95 -12.56 17.15
N TYR A 33 11.73 -13.08 17.10
CA TYR A 33 11.32 -13.97 16.01
C TYR A 33 11.27 -13.22 14.67
N LEU A 34 10.76 -11.99 14.63
CA LEU A 34 10.71 -11.15 13.43
C LEU A 34 12.11 -10.86 12.91
N TYR A 35 13.02 -10.41 13.79
CA TYR A 35 14.42 -10.17 13.45
C TYR A 35 15.07 -11.41 12.84
N SER A 36 15.04 -12.54 13.56
CA SER A 36 15.66 -13.78 13.07
C SER A 36 15.03 -14.26 11.75
N SER A 37 13.72 -14.17 11.60
CA SER A 37 13.02 -14.63 10.40
C SER A 37 13.33 -13.79 9.16
N LEU A 38 13.51 -12.48 9.31
CA LEU A 38 13.89 -11.58 8.21
C LEU A 38 15.36 -11.74 7.85
N MET A 39 16.25 -11.85 8.84
CA MET A 39 17.68 -12.03 8.61
C MET A 39 17.99 -13.40 7.98
N GLU A 40 17.28 -14.47 8.39
CA GLU A 40 17.37 -15.81 7.80
C GLU A 40 16.67 -15.93 6.42
N MET A 41 15.97 -14.90 5.95
CA MET A 41 15.21 -14.99 4.70
C MET A 41 16.15 -15.17 3.50
N GLY A 42 15.92 -16.24 2.73
CA GLY A 42 16.74 -16.62 1.56
C GLY A 42 16.54 -15.73 0.32
N ARG A 43 15.95 -14.53 0.46
CA ARG A 43 15.88 -13.56 -0.63
C ARG A 43 17.22 -12.86 -0.77
N HIS A 44 17.61 -12.55 -2.00
CA HIS A 44 18.84 -11.83 -2.32
C HIS A 44 18.82 -10.34 -1.92
N GLN A 45 18.01 -9.93 -0.95
CA GLN A 45 17.86 -8.53 -0.50
C GLN A 45 19.12 -8.02 0.18
N LEU A 46 19.36 -6.71 0.09
CA LEU A 46 20.43 -6.03 0.81
C LEU A 46 20.17 -6.10 2.32
N GLU A 47 21.24 -6.17 3.10
CA GLU A 47 21.17 -6.24 4.57
C GLU A 47 20.35 -5.07 5.15
N GLN A 48 20.58 -3.85 4.66
CA GLN A 48 19.85 -2.68 5.13
C GLN A 48 18.35 -2.74 4.77
N GLU A 49 17.95 -3.34 3.64
CA GLU A 49 16.54 -3.56 3.33
C GLU A 49 15.87 -4.49 4.35
N LYS A 50 16.58 -5.55 4.79
CA LYS A 50 16.08 -6.47 5.83
C LYS A 50 15.92 -5.77 7.18
N LEU A 51 16.85 -4.88 7.51
CA LEU A 51 16.78 -4.06 8.74
C LEU A 51 15.61 -3.08 8.70
N ASP A 52 15.40 -2.38 7.57
CA ASP A 52 14.27 -1.46 7.39
C ASP A 52 12.93 -2.22 7.50
N GLN A 53 12.83 -3.40 6.86
CA GLN A 53 11.66 -4.28 6.98
C GLN A 53 11.41 -4.74 8.41
N TYR A 54 12.47 -5.09 9.14
CA TYR A 54 12.38 -5.47 10.55
C TYR A 54 11.89 -4.31 11.40
N ALA A 55 12.48 -3.12 11.26
CA ALA A 55 12.09 -1.93 12.02
C ALA A 55 10.61 -1.60 11.76
N PHE A 56 10.16 -1.71 10.52
CA PHE A 56 8.74 -1.52 10.17
C PHE A 56 7.83 -2.56 10.84
N MET A 57 8.15 -3.84 10.73
CA MET A 57 7.34 -4.89 11.38
C MET A 57 7.33 -4.75 12.91
N SER A 58 8.47 -4.37 13.52
CA SER A 58 8.60 -4.12 14.95
C SER A 58 7.74 -2.93 15.39
N SER A 59 7.77 -1.82 14.64
CA SER A 59 6.93 -0.64 14.89
C SER A 59 5.42 -0.95 14.86
N ILE A 60 4.97 -1.85 13.97
CA ILE A 60 3.58 -2.32 13.96
C ILE A 60 3.25 -3.06 15.26
N VAL A 61 4.13 -3.95 15.72
CA VAL A 61 3.93 -4.72 16.96
C VAL A 61 3.87 -3.79 18.17
N ASP A 62 4.76 -2.79 18.22
CA ASP A 62 4.77 -1.79 19.28
C ASP A 62 3.49 -0.95 19.28
N GLN A 63 3.02 -0.51 18.11
CA GLN A 63 1.80 0.28 18.02
C GLN A 63 0.55 -0.56 18.36
N VAL A 64 0.51 -1.83 17.98
CA VAL A 64 -0.55 -2.77 18.40
C VAL A 64 -0.55 -2.93 19.91
N ARG A 65 0.61 -3.11 20.54
CA ARG A 65 0.74 -3.17 22.00
C ARG A 65 0.26 -1.88 22.65
N TYR A 66 0.72 -0.73 22.17
CA TYR A 66 0.36 0.59 22.70
C TYR A 66 -1.15 0.79 22.69
N ASN A 67 -1.79 0.55 21.54
CA ASN A 67 -3.22 0.72 21.36
C ASN A 67 -4.05 -0.29 22.20
N LEU A 68 -3.56 -1.51 22.41
CA LEU A 68 -4.17 -2.46 23.34
C LEU A 68 -4.05 -2.01 24.81
N ASP A 69 -2.89 -1.47 25.20
CA ASP A 69 -2.63 -1.00 26.57
C ASP A 69 -3.47 0.22 26.91
N LYS A 70 -3.69 1.12 25.95
CA LYS A 70 -4.58 2.29 26.05
C LYS A 70 -6.06 1.94 25.94
N GLY A 71 -6.41 0.74 25.47
CA GLY A 71 -7.79 0.33 25.24
C GLY A 71 -8.41 0.93 23.96
N PHE A 72 -7.59 1.47 23.06
CA PHE A 72 -8.02 1.98 21.76
C PHE A 72 -8.41 0.86 20.78
N ILE A 73 -7.82 -0.33 20.96
CA ILE A 73 -8.19 -1.54 20.22
C ILE A 73 -8.78 -2.56 21.20
N LYS A 74 -9.92 -3.13 20.84
CA LYS A 74 -10.53 -4.21 21.63
C LYS A 74 -9.88 -5.56 21.27
N PRO A 75 -9.46 -6.37 22.26
CA PRO A 75 -8.86 -7.70 22.01
C PRO A 75 -9.71 -8.60 21.12
N LYS A 76 -11.04 -8.54 21.24
CA LYS A 76 -11.98 -9.33 20.40
C LYS A 76 -11.85 -8.99 18.91
N VAL A 77 -11.74 -7.70 18.57
CA VAL A 77 -11.58 -7.23 17.19
C VAL A 77 -10.22 -7.66 16.66
N LEU A 78 -9.16 -7.42 17.43
CA LEU A 78 -7.81 -7.80 17.02
C LEU A 78 -7.62 -9.32 16.88
N LYS A 79 -8.31 -10.14 17.70
CA LYS A 79 -8.29 -11.60 17.58
C LYS A 79 -8.91 -12.07 16.26
N LYS A 80 -9.98 -11.42 15.80
CA LYS A 80 -10.56 -11.71 14.47
C LYS A 80 -9.59 -11.33 13.36
N MET A 81 -9.00 -10.14 13.42
CA MET A 81 -7.98 -9.70 12.46
C MET A 81 -6.77 -10.64 12.44
N ALA A 82 -6.25 -11.00 13.60
CA ALA A 82 -5.09 -11.90 13.71
C ALA A 82 -5.39 -13.29 13.15
N LYS A 83 -6.63 -13.80 13.23
CA LYS A 83 -7.01 -15.08 12.61
C LYS A 83 -6.82 -15.05 11.09
N VAL A 84 -7.09 -13.91 10.45
CA VAL A 84 -6.91 -13.70 9.01
C VAL A 84 -5.42 -13.59 8.64
N PHE A 85 -4.64 -12.83 9.43
CA PHE A 85 -3.21 -12.59 9.17
C PHE A 85 -2.28 -13.76 9.53
N VAL A 86 -2.57 -14.49 10.61
CA VAL A 86 -1.72 -15.55 11.19
C VAL A 86 -1.99 -16.93 10.55
N GLY A 87 -2.90 -17.00 9.57
CA GLY A 87 -3.02 -18.13 8.63
C GLY A 87 -1.83 -18.24 7.67
N ASP A 88 -1.89 -19.15 6.69
CA ASP A 88 -0.84 -19.41 5.68
C ASP A 88 -0.50 -18.19 4.77
N SER A 89 -1.17 -17.07 5.01
CA SER A 89 -1.30 -15.86 4.21
C SER A 89 -0.03 -15.01 4.04
N TYR A 90 0.98 -15.17 4.89
CA TYR A 90 2.19 -14.35 4.84
C TYR A 90 3.46 -15.19 4.91
N THR A 91 3.73 -15.93 3.83
CA THR A 91 5.05 -16.50 3.59
C THR A 91 5.80 -15.63 2.59
N PRO A 92 6.61 -14.65 3.03
CA PRO A 92 7.35 -13.79 2.13
C PRO A 92 8.43 -14.55 1.34
N ASP A 93 8.90 -15.70 1.82
CA ASP A 93 9.98 -16.42 1.14
C ASP A 93 9.48 -17.27 -0.04
N ARG A 94 9.96 -16.96 -1.25
CA ARG A 94 9.65 -17.70 -2.50
C ARG A 94 10.23 -19.13 -2.52
N HIS A 95 11.17 -19.43 -1.62
CA HIS A 95 11.83 -20.74 -1.50
C HIS A 95 11.22 -21.63 -0.41
N LYS A 96 10.20 -21.14 0.31
CA LYS A 96 9.40 -21.94 1.26
C LYS A 96 8.24 -22.63 0.53
N LYS A 97 7.71 -23.71 1.13
CA LYS A 97 6.47 -24.36 0.66
C LYS A 97 5.33 -23.32 0.67
N LEU A 98 4.77 -23.02 -0.49
CA LEU A 98 3.73 -22.02 -0.68
C LEU A 98 2.35 -22.70 -0.67
N SER A 99 1.28 -21.90 -0.73
CA SER A 99 -0.07 -22.45 -0.84
C SER A 99 -0.26 -23.17 -2.18
N PRO A 100 -1.18 -24.15 -2.28
CA PRO A 100 -1.43 -24.88 -3.52
C PRO A 100 -1.75 -23.97 -4.72
N GLU A 101 -2.45 -22.87 -4.48
CA GLU A 101 -2.82 -21.86 -5.50
C GLU A 101 -1.56 -21.21 -6.08
N LYS A 102 -0.62 -20.81 -5.22
CA LYS A 102 0.65 -20.19 -5.61
C LYS A 102 1.58 -21.17 -6.35
N GLU A 103 1.63 -22.42 -5.92
CA GLU A 103 2.38 -23.48 -6.61
C GLU A 103 1.76 -23.79 -7.99
N ALA A 104 0.43 -23.85 -8.09
CA ALA A 104 -0.27 -24.04 -9.36
C ALA A 104 -0.03 -22.89 -10.35
N TYR A 105 -0.10 -21.64 -9.87
CA TYR A 105 0.21 -20.47 -10.67
C TYR A 105 1.66 -20.50 -11.18
N ASN A 106 2.63 -20.85 -10.33
CA ASN A 106 4.02 -20.99 -10.72
C ASN A 106 4.24 -22.06 -11.78
N LYS A 107 3.62 -23.23 -11.62
CA LYS A 107 3.68 -24.29 -12.62
C LYS A 107 3.11 -23.86 -13.97
N LYS A 108 2.09 -23.01 -13.99
CA LYS A 108 1.44 -22.52 -15.21
C LYS A 108 2.20 -21.40 -15.90
N HIS A 109 2.71 -20.42 -15.14
CA HIS A 109 3.25 -19.16 -15.68
C HIS A 109 4.75 -18.98 -15.51
N GLY A 110 5.42 -19.84 -14.74
CA GLY A 110 6.86 -19.73 -14.45
C GLY A 110 7.25 -18.57 -13.53
N ASP A 111 6.28 -17.92 -12.89
CA ASP A 111 6.46 -16.85 -11.91
C ASP A 111 5.40 -16.99 -10.81
N TYR A 112 5.45 -16.21 -9.74
CA TYR A 112 4.45 -16.27 -8.68
C TYR A 112 3.42 -15.14 -8.78
N PRO A 113 2.18 -15.34 -8.28
CA PRO A 113 1.12 -14.34 -8.41
C PRO A 113 1.36 -13.12 -7.51
N PRO A 114 0.66 -11.99 -7.73
CA PRO A 114 0.70 -10.87 -6.79
C PRO A 114 0.18 -11.27 -5.40
N GLN A 115 0.62 -10.54 -4.37
CA GLN A 115 0.18 -10.82 -3.01
C GLN A 115 -1.22 -10.27 -2.75
N PHE A 116 -1.56 -9.14 -3.37
CA PHE A 116 -2.86 -8.50 -3.25
C PHE A 116 -3.21 -7.73 -4.53
N LEU A 117 -4.43 -7.21 -4.61
CA LEU A 117 -4.84 -6.24 -5.62
C LEU A 117 -5.48 -5.03 -4.95
N VAL A 118 -5.54 -3.92 -5.68
CA VAL A 118 -6.31 -2.74 -5.31
C VAL A 118 -7.57 -2.73 -6.17
N LEU A 119 -8.74 -2.61 -5.55
CA LEU A 119 -10.03 -2.51 -6.24
C LEU A 119 -10.70 -1.18 -5.91
N SER A 120 -11.10 -0.45 -6.95
CA SER A 120 -11.92 0.76 -6.85
C SER A 120 -13.28 0.49 -7.49
N PRO A 121 -14.28 -0.01 -6.75
CA PRO A 121 -15.51 -0.50 -7.38
C PRO A 121 -16.46 0.63 -7.81
N GLY A 122 -16.26 1.87 -7.36
CA GLY A 122 -17.04 3.04 -7.80
C GLY A 122 -16.18 4.31 -7.84
N LYS A 123 -16.47 5.23 -8.78
CA LYS A 123 -15.79 6.53 -8.91
C LYS A 123 -16.44 7.64 -8.08
N GLY A 124 -17.71 7.48 -7.69
CA GLY A 124 -18.48 8.50 -6.98
C GLY A 124 -17.90 8.88 -5.61
N CYS A 125 -17.81 10.18 -5.31
CA CYS A 125 -17.27 10.70 -4.06
C CYS A 125 -18.09 11.89 -3.54
N ASN A 126 -18.30 11.99 -2.23
CA ASN A 126 -19.04 13.11 -1.62
C ASN A 126 -18.16 14.35 -1.34
N LEU A 127 -16.92 14.38 -1.85
CA LEU A 127 -15.99 15.49 -1.77
C LEU A 127 -15.42 15.82 -3.16
N HIS A 128 -14.88 17.02 -3.33
CA HIS A 128 -14.23 17.48 -4.55
C HIS A 128 -12.81 17.98 -4.24
N CYS A 129 -11.91 17.06 -3.89
CA CYS A 129 -10.57 17.43 -3.43
C CYS A 129 -9.71 18.04 -4.57
N THR A 130 -8.92 19.06 -4.23
CA THR A 130 -7.85 19.58 -5.08
C THR A 130 -6.76 18.51 -5.26
N GLY A 131 -6.35 18.26 -6.51
CA GLY A 131 -5.33 17.25 -6.84
C GLY A 131 -5.80 15.81 -6.63
N CYS A 132 -7.09 15.52 -6.79
CA CYS A 132 -7.61 14.16 -6.69
C CYS A 132 -7.14 13.30 -7.87
N TYR A 133 -6.38 12.23 -7.59
CA TYR A 133 -5.88 11.30 -8.61
C TYR A 133 -7.01 10.63 -9.41
N ALA A 134 -8.13 10.32 -8.74
CA ALA A 134 -9.26 9.60 -9.31
C ALA A 134 -10.23 10.50 -10.09
N SER A 135 -10.03 11.83 -10.08
CA SER A 135 -10.99 12.80 -10.60
C SER A 135 -12.44 12.54 -10.16
N ALA A 136 -12.61 12.03 -8.93
CA ALA A 136 -13.90 11.63 -8.39
C ALA A 136 -14.79 12.83 -8.03
N ASP A 137 -16.12 12.65 -8.11
CA ASP A 137 -17.13 13.66 -7.78
C ASP A 137 -18.46 12.98 -7.37
N SER A 138 -19.36 13.76 -6.79
CA SER A 138 -20.71 13.37 -6.39
C SER A 138 -21.64 13.11 -7.57
N ALA A 139 -21.41 13.78 -8.72
CA ALA A 139 -22.23 13.61 -9.92
C ALA A 139 -21.89 12.34 -10.73
N ILE A 140 -20.76 11.69 -10.41
CA ILE A 140 -20.21 10.57 -11.15
C ILE A 140 -20.86 9.25 -10.69
N ALA A 141 -21.32 8.45 -11.65
CA ALA A 141 -22.10 7.23 -11.40
C ALA A 141 -21.35 5.94 -11.76
N GLU A 142 -20.18 6.07 -12.38
CA GLU A 142 -19.33 4.98 -12.86
C GLU A 142 -18.99 4.03 -11.71
N LYS A 143 -19.32 2.75 -11.92
CA LYS A 143 -19.10 1.69 -10.96
C LYS A 143 -19.13 0.33 -11.65
N LEU A 144 -18.46 -0.63 -11.01
CA LEU A 144 -18.64 -2.04 -11.29
C LEU A 144 -19.96 -2.52 -10.68
N ASP A 145 -20.64 -3.43 -11.37
CA ASP A 145 -21.72 -4.16 -10.73
C ASP A 145 -21.17 -5.04 -9.58
N PHE A 146 -22.02 -5.34 -8.60
CA PHE A 146 -21.59 -6.09 -7.42
C PHE A 146 -21.02 -7.46 -7.77
N GLU A 147 -21.57 -8.16 -8.76
CA GLU A 147 -21.11 -9.50 -9.13
C GLU A 147 -19.74 -9.45 -9.82
N THR A 148 -19.45 -8.43 -10.61
CA THR A 148 -18.11 -8.20 -11.16
C THR A 148 -17.11 -7.94 -10.04
N SER A 149 -17.41 -7.05 -9.10
CA SER A 149 -16.53 -6.81 -7.93
C SER A 149 -16.33 -8.08 -7.09
N ARG A 150 -17.41 -8.82 -6.83
CA ARG A 150 -17.37 -10.10 -6.11
C ARG A 150 -16.52 -11.15 -6.82
N ARG A 151 -16.63 -11.26 -8.14
CA ARG A 151 -15.82 -12.19 -8.95
C ARG A 151 -14.34 -11.82 -8.91
N ILE A 152 -14.00 -10.53 -8.96
CA ILE A 152 -12.61 -10.06 -8.81
C ILE A 152 -12.03 -10.49 -7.46
N VAL A 153 -12.77 -10.26 -6.35
CA VAL A 153 -12.32 -10.64 -5.00
C VAL A 153 -12.15 -12.15 -4.90
N ARG A 154 -13.09 -12.91 -5.47
CA ARG A 154 -13.03 -14.38 -5.52
C ARG A 154 -11.83 -14.89 -6.31
N GLU A 155 -11.57 -14.36 -7.50
CA GLU A 155 -10.41 -14.77 -8.30
C GLU A 155 -9.09 -14.42 -7.60
N ALA A 156 -8.99 -13.28 -6.91
CA ALA A 156 -7.82 -12.97 -6.08
C ALA A 156 -7.63 -14.00 -4.95
N HIS A 157 -8.73 -14.36 -4.28
CA HIS A 157 -8.72 -15.33 -3.19
C HIS A 157 -8.37 -16.75 -3.66
N ASP A 158 -9.01 -17.23 -4.73
CA ASP A 158 -8.97 -18.62 -5.19
C ASP A 158 -7.82 -18.91 -6.16
N ILE A 159 -7.45 -17.95 -7.03
CA ILE A 159 -6.41 -18.14 -8.06
C ILE A 159 -5.05 -17.70 -7.52
N PHE A 160 -4.98 -16.55 -6.85
CA PHE A 160 -3.70 -16.01 -6.36
C PHE A 160 -3.38 -16.45 -4.92
N GLY A 161 -4.36 -17.00 -4.19
CA GLY A 161 -4.22 -17.28 -2.77
C GLY A 161 -4.11 -16.00 -1.94
N SER A 162 -4.62 -14.87 -2.44
CA SER A 162 -4.59 -13.60 -1.71
C SER A 162 -5.51 -13.66 -0.49
N ARG A 163 -5.02 -13.17 0.64
CA ARG A 163 -5.79 -12.97 1.88
C ARG A 163 -5.74 -11.54 2.38
N PHE A 164 -5.22 -10.65 1.53
CA PHE A 164 -5.18 -9.22 1.73
C PHE A 164 -5.65 -8.54 0.44
N MET A 165 -6.47 -7.50 0.58
CA MET A 165 -6.89 -6.65 -0.51
C MET A 165 -7.01 -5.20 -0.04
N THR A 166 -6.77 -4.28 -0.96
CA THR A 166 -7.00 -2.86 -0.72
C THR A 166 -8.22 -2.42 -1.51
N ILE A 167 -9.10 -1.66 -0.86
CA ILE A 167 -10.23 -0.99 -1.50
C ILE A 167 -9.98 0.52 -1.55
N SER A 168 -10.21 1.11 -2.72
CA SER A 168 -10.14 2.56 -2.93
C SER A 168 -11.33 3.00 -3.81
N GLY A 169 -11.21 4.14 -4.48
CA GLY A 169 -12.10 4.58 -5.54
C GLY A 169 -13.31 5.35 -5.07
N GLY A 170 -13.46 6.53 -5.65
CA GLY A 170 -14.33 7.56 -5.13
C GLY A 170 -14.22 7.66 -3.61
N GLU A 171 -15.37 7.64 -2.95
CA GLU A 171 -15.48 7.24 -1.56
C GLU A 171 -16.02 5.80 -1.48
N PRO A 172 -15.23 4.81 -1.01
CA PRO A 172 -15.66 3.41 -1.01
C PRO A 172 -16.98 3.16 -0.29
N PHE A 173 -17.25 3.87 0.81
CA PHE A 173 -18.48 3.68 1.57
C PHE A 173 -19.73 4.29 0.90
N LEU A 174 -19.61 4.97 -0.24
CA LEU A 174 -20.74 5.30 -1.12
C LEU A 174 -21.11 4.18 -2.09
N TYR A 175 -20.23 3.18 -2.27
CA TYR A 175 -20.46 2.12 -3.25
C TYR A 175 -21.73 1.33 -2.93
N LYS A 176 -22.68 1.39 -3.87
CA LYS A 176 -23.89 0.57 -3.86
C LYS A 176 -24.23 0.10 -5.26
N SER A 177 -24.43 -1.22 -5.39
CA SER A 177 -24.80 -1.85 -6.64
C SER A 177 -25.76 -3.01 -6.36
N ASN A 178 -26.89 -3.05 -7.07
CA ASN A 178 -27.93 -4.08 -6.91
C ASN A 178 -28.38 -4.30 -5.44
N GLY A 179 -28.46 -3.22 -4.66
CA GLY A 179 -28.83 -3.28 -3.24
C GLY A 179 -27.73 -3.73 -2.28
N LYS A 180 -26.55 -4.09 -2.81
CA LYS A 180 -25.38 -4.55 -2.06
C LYS A 180 -24.32 -3.46 -1.92
N THR A 181 -23.50 -3.58 -0.89
CA THR A 181 -22.43 -2.65 -0.51
C THR A 181 -21.12 -3.39 -0.29
N LEU A 182 -20.04 -2.66 -0.01
CA LEU A 182 -18.78 -3.27 0.41
C LEU A 182 -18.89 -4.12 1.68
N LEU A 183 -19.83 -3.80 2.59
CA LEU A 183 -20.03 -4.59 3.81
C LEU A 183 -20.46 -6.02 3.50
N ASP A 184 -21.24 -6.22 2.43
CA ASP A 184 -21.63 -7.56 1.96
C ASP A 184 -20.41 -8.34 1.45
N LEU A 185 -19.48 -7.68 0.73
CA LEU A 185 -18.22 -8.32 0.30
C LEU A 185 -17.35 -8.70 1.50
N PHE A 186 -17.20 -7.80 2.47
CA PHE A 186 -16.37 -8.07 3.64
C PHE A 186 -16.92 -9.21 4.50
N GLU A 187 -18.24 -9.39 4.54
CA GLU A 187 -18.91 -10.48 5.24
C GLU A 187 -18.76 -11.82 4.50
N GLU A 188 -18.88 -11.82 3.16
CA GLU A 188 -18.68 -13.01 2.32
C GLU A 188 -17.24 -13.52 2.40
N PHE A 189 -16.26 -12.62 2.27
CA PHE A 189 -14.82 -12.92 2.29
C PHE A 189 -14.21 -12.66 3.68
N ASN A 190 -14.84 -13.20 4.73
CA ASN A 190 -14.45 -12.95 6.12
C ASN A 190 -13.09 -13.56 6.54
N ASP A 191 -12.47 -14.36 5.68
CA ASP A 191 -11.11 -14.88 5.83
C ASP A 191 -10.07 -14.05 5.06
N MET A 192 -10.48 -12.96 4.40
CA MET A 192 -9.61 -11.95 3.82
C MET A 192 -9.58 -10.68 4.67
N PHE A 193 -8.46 -9.98 4.64
CA PHE A 193 -8.28 -8.68 5.27
C PHE A 193 -8.39 -7.55 4.24
N PHE A 194 -9.14 -6.50 4.58
CA PHE A 194 -9.37 -5.35 3.71
C PHE A 194 -8.82 -4.07 4.33
N LEU A 195 -7.91 -3.42 3.60
CA LEU A 195 -7.50 -2.03 3.86
C LEU A 195 -8.37 -1.11 3.00
N VAL A 196 -9.09 -0.16 3.61
CA VAL A 196 -10.01 0.73 2.88
C VAL A 196 -9.53 2.18 2.97
N TYR A 197 -9.12 2.76 1.84
CA TYR A 197 -8.82 4.20 1.78
C TYR A 197 -10.12 4.99 1.71
N THR A 198 -10.40 5.81 2.73
CA THR A 198 -11.65 6.57 2.84
C THR A 198 -11.36 8.03 3.18
N ASN A 199 -12.23 8.93 2.73
CA ASN A 199 -12.25 10.31 3.18
C ASN A 199 -12.77 10.46 4.62
N GLY A 200 -13.29 9.38 5.21
CA GLY A 200 -13.70 9.28 6.61
C GLY A 200 -15.04 9.93 6.96
N THR A 201 -15.62 10.74 6.07
CA THR A 201 -16.82 11.53 6.39
C THR A 201 -18.09 10.69 6.58
N LEU A 202 -18.08 9.43 6.12
CA LEU A 202 -19.19 8.48 6.26
C LEU A 202 -18.99 7.45 7.38
N LEU A 203 -17.89 7.52 8.13
CA LEU A 203 -17.60 6.63 9.25
C LEU A 203 -18.40 7.04 10.50
N THR A 204 -19.70 6.81 10.45
CA THR A 204 -20.61 6.98 11.60
C THR A 204 -20.31 5.95 12.68
N LYS A 205 -20.94 6.12 13.86
CA LYS A 205 -20.84 5.16 14.94
C LYS A 205 -21.33 3.77 14.51
N GLU A 206 -22.45 3.72 13.77
CA GLU A 206 -23.07 2.48 13.30
C GLU A 206 -22.15 1.74 12.32
N LEU A 207 -21.53 2.46 11.39
CA LEU A 207 -20.57 1.88 10.47
C LEU A 207 -19.33 1.38 11.22
N ALA A 208 -18.78 2.17 12.16
CA ALA A 208 -17.66 1.75 12.99
C ALA A 208 -17.95 0.49 13.81
N ASP A 209 -19.14 0.41 14.43
CA ASP A 209 -19.58 -0.78 15.17
C ASP A 209 -19.68 -2.00 14.24
N ARG A 210 -20.24 -1.84 13.04
CA ARG A 210 -20.31 -2.91 12.03
C ARG A 210 -18.93 -3.38 11.57
N LEU A 211 -17.97 -2.47 11.37
CA LEU A 211 -16.58 -2.85 11.05
C LEU A 211 -15.93 -3.62 12.21
N GLY A 212 -16.23 -3.26 13.46
CA GLY A 212 -15.78 -3.99 14.65
C GLY A 212 -16.39 -5.40 14.77
N GLU A 213 -17.65 -5.56 14.34
CA GLU A 213 -18.29 -6.87 14.23
C GLU A 213 -17.65 -7.74 13.17
N LEU A 214 -17.40 -7.21 11.97
CA LEU A 214 -16.73 -7.93 10.88
C LEU A 214 -15.32 -8.34 11.30
N GLY A 215 -14.53 -7.38 11.78
CA GLY A 215 -13.20 -7.62 12.34
C GLY A 215 -12.15 -8.04 11.30
N ASN A 216 -12.39 -7.78 10.02
CA ASN A 216 -11.46 -8.04 8.92
C ASN A 216 -11.22 -6.80 8.03
N VAL A 217 -11.59 -5.61 8.51
CA VAL A 217 -11.47 -4.34 7.76
C VAL A 217 -10.74 -3.30 8.62
N THR A 218 -9.81 -2.57 8.02
CA THR A 218 -9.19 -1.39 8.61
C THR A 218 -9.33 -0.20 7.68
N PRO A 219 -9.91 0.93 8.15
CA PRO A 219 -9.90 2.17 7.39
C PRO A 219 -8.55 2.88 7.46
N ALA A 220 -8.06 3.40 6.33
CA ALA A 220 -7.02 4.42 6.26
C ALA A 220 -7.69 5.76 5.96
N ILE A 221 -7.82 6.59 6.99
CA ILE A 221 -8.54 7.87 6.90
C ILE A 221 -7.64 8.93 6.30
N SER A 222 -8.12 9.54 5.23
CA SER A 222 -7.48 10.66 4.57
C SER A 222 -7.36 11.92 5.44
N VAL A 223 -6.14 12.43 5.63
CA VAL A 223 -5.82 13.67 6.37
C VAL A 223 -4.61 14.35 5.74
N GLU A 224 -4.57 15.68 5.62
CA GLU A 224 -3.50 16.37 4.87
C GLU A 224 -2.54 17.19 5.72
N GLY A 225 -2.78 17.19 7.03
CA GLY A 225 -2.12 18.05 8.00
C GLY A 225 -3.09 18.36 9.12
N TRP A 226 -2.96 19.56 9.67
CA TRP A 226 -3.91 20.09 10.64
C TRP A 226 -5.21 20.52 9.94
N GLU A 227 -6.08 21.21 10.67
CA GLU A 227 -7.38 21.66 10.18
C GLU A 227 -7.25 22.48 8.90
N GLU A 228 -6.37 23.48 8.89
CA GLU A 228 -6.16 24.37 7.75
C GLU A 228 -5.83 23.59 6.47
N GLN A 229 -4.81 22.71 6.50
CA GLN A 229 -4.35 21.99 5.31
C GLN A 229 -5.38 20.96 4.84
N THR A 230 -6.02 20.28 5.79
CA THR A 230 -7.06 19.29 5.48
C THR A 230 -8.26 19.95 4.83
N ASP A 231 -8.76 21.04 5.42
CA ASP A 231 -9.94 21.75 4.91
C ASP A 231 -9.66 22.49 3.60
N GLN A 232 -8.46 23.07 3.44
CA GLN A 232 -8.04 23.72 2.20
C GLN A 232 -8.07 22.74 1.01
N ARG A 233 -7.60 21.50 1.21
CA ARG A 233 -7.54 20.51 0.12
C ARG A 233 -8.85 19.75 -0.08
N ARG A 234 -9.56 19.44 1.01
CA ARG A 234 -10.69 18.49 1.01
C ARG A 234 -12.06 19.13 1.20
N GLY A 235 -12.10 20.40 1.56
CA GLY A 235 -13.30 21.18 1.81
C GLY A 235 -13.49 21.51 3.30
N LYS A 236 -14.12 22.65 3.57
CA LYS A 236 -14.36 23.18 4.92
C LYS A 236 -15.09 22.17 5.82
N GLY A 237 -14.62 22.05 7.07
CA GLY A 237 -15.16 21.17 8.10
C GLY A 237 -14.91 19.68 7.84
N VAL A 238 -14.04 19.30 6.89
CA VAL A 238 -13.65 17.89 6.72
C VAL A 238 -12.80 17.44 7.89
N TYR A 239 -11.89 18.28 8.38
CA TYR A 239 -11.02 17.94 9.51
C TYR A 239 -11.81 17.47 10.74
N HIS A 240 -12.82 18.23 11.17
CA HIS A 240 -13.65 17.81 12.31
C HIS A 240 -14.43 16.51 12.05
N ARG A 241 -14.88 16.28 10.81
CA ARG A 241 -15.57 15.03 10.45
C ARG A 241 -14.62 13.83 10.53
N ILE A 242 -13.38 13.95 10.06
CA ILE A 242 -12.39 12.86 10.16
C ILE A 242 -11.95 12.62 11.61
N MET A 243 -11.85 13.66 12.43
CA MET A 243 -11.55 13.50 13.87
C MET A 243 -12.68 12.72 14.57
N LYS A 244 -13.94 13.02 14.22
CA LYS A 244 -15.10 12.26 14.73
C LYS A 244 -15.11 10.81 14.24
N ALA A 245 -14.72 10.57 12.99
CA ALA A 245 -14.58 9.22 12.45
C ALA A 245 -13.54 8.38 13.20
N MET A 246 -12.37 8.95 13.49
CA MET A 246 -11.32 8.31 14.29
C MET A 246 -11.82 7.98 15.70
N GLU A 247 -12.55 8.90 16.32
CA GLU A 247 -13.19 8.67 17.62
C GLU A 247 -14.19 7.50 17.57
N ASN A 248 -15.04 7.43 16.54
CA ASN A 248 -16.01 6.34 16.36
C ASN A 248 -15.32 4.98 16.23
N LEU A 249 -14.26 4.89 15.41
CA LEU A 249 -13.48 3.65 15.23
C LEU A 249 -12.80 3.22 16.53
N ARG A 250 -12.21 4.17 17.26
CA ARG A 250 -11.61 3.93 18.58
C ARG A 250 -12.63 3.42 19.59
N ASN A 251 -13.82 4.01 19.65
CA ASN A 251 -14.91 3.58 20.53
C ASN A 251 -15.42 2.17 20.16
N ALA A 252 -15.47 1.86 18.86
CA ALA A 252 -15.78 0.51 18.38
C ALA A 252 -14.63 -0.49 18.67
N GLY A 253 -13.40 0.00 18.86
CA GLY A 253 -12.20 -0.80 19.10
C GLY A 253 -11.57 -1.32 17.80
N VAL A 254 -11.87 -0.66 16.67
CA VAL A 254 -11.37 -0.99 15.34
C VAL A 254 -10.02 -0.32 15.10
N PRO A 255 -8.96 -1.08 14.79
CA PRO A 255 -7.70 -0.50 14.36
C PRO A 255 -7.89 0.28 13.04
N PHE A 256 -7.35 1.49 12.99
CA PHE A 256 -7.37 2.33 11.80
C PHE A 256 -6.01 2.98 11.57
N GLY A 257 -5.74 3.32 10.32
CA GLY A 257 -4.61 4.13 9.93
C GLY A 257 -5.05 5.50 9.43
N ILE A 258 -4.06 6.30 9.05
CA ILE A 258 -4.29 7.52 8.27
C ILE A 258 -3.55 7.44 6.95
N SER A 259 -4.05 8.18 5.97
CA SER A 259 -3.40 8.35 4.67
C SER A 259 -3.29 9.83 4.36
N LEU A 260 -2.12 10.26 3.94
CA LEU A 260 -1.86 11.66 3.60
C LEU A 260 -1.16 11.75 2.26
N THR A 261 -1.35 12.87 1.56
CA THR A 261 -0.60 13.19 0.36
C THR A 261 0.41 14.28 0.68
N ALA A 262 1.69 13.93 0.66
CA ALA A 262 2.79 14.86 0.71
C ALA A 262 2.77 15.74 -0.56
N THR A 263 2.81 17.04 -0.31
CA THR A 263 2.83 18.10 -1.31
C THR A 263 3.95 19.09 -0.99
N SER A 264 4.29 19.95 -1.94
CA SER A 264 5.21 21.06 -1.70
C SER A 264 4.75 22.00 -0.58
N GLN A 265 3.43 22.06 -0.30
CA GLN A 265 2.83 22.99 0.67
C GLN A 265 2.71 22.45 2.09
N ASN A 266 2.57 21.13 2.28
CA ASN A 266 2.47 20.53 3.62
C ASN A 266 3.76 19.85 4.10
N VAL A 267 4.84 19.89 3.31
CA VAL A 267 6.10 19.20 3.65
C VAL A 267 6.64 19.60 5.02
N GLU A 268 6.54 20.87 5.42
CA GLU A 268 7.10 21.33 6.69
C GLU A 268 6.36 20.73 7.89
N ILE A 269 5.05 20.45 7.76
CA ILE A 269 4.28 19.72 8.78
C ILE A 269 4.76 18.26 8.85
N LEU A 270 5.06 17.66 7.71
CA LEU A 270 5.55 16.29 7.62
C LEU A 270 7.01 16.14 8.08
N LEU A 271 7.73 17.25 8.30
CA LEU A 271 9.06 17.25 8.90
C LEU A 271 9.01 17.49 10.43
N ASP A 272 7.81 17.68 11.00
CA ASP A 272 7.61 17.89 12.42
C ASP A 272 7.16 16.59 13.12
N ASP A 273 7.97 16.11 14.06
CA ASP A 273 7.68 14.94 14.89
C ASP A 273 6.37 15.07 15.67
N ASN A 274 5.95 16.30 16.05
CA ASN A 274 4.73 16.52 16.81
C ASN A 274 3.48 16.08 16.04
N PHE A 275 3.51 16.20 14.71
CA PHE A 275 2.43 15.72 13.85
C PHE A 275 2.23 14.22 14.05
N TYR A 276 3.31 13.44 13.96
CA TYR A 276 3.26 11.98 14.11
C TYR A 276 2.91 11.57 15.55
N ASP A 277 3.52 12.23 16.54
CA ASP A 277 3.23 11.99 17.95
C ASP A 277 1.73 12.16 18.27
N TYR A 278 1.10 13.22 17.76
CA TYR A 278 -0.33 13.46 17.95
C TYR A 278 -1.19 12.30 17.41
N PHE A 279 -0.99 11.91 16.15
CA PHE A 279 -1.79 10.85 15.53
C PHE A 279 -1.55 9.47 16.18
N PHE A 280 -0.30 9.09 16.40
CA PHE A 280 0.02 7.75 16.93
C PHE A 280 -0.25 7.63 18.43
N LYS A 281 0.12 8.63 19.25
CA LYS A 281 0.03 8.55 20.71
C LYS A 281 -1.32 9.03 21.24
N GLU A 282 -1.88 10.12 20.69
CA GLU A 282 -3.11 10.70 21.24
C GLU A 282 -4.37 10.13 20.60
N LEU A 283 -4.37 9.97 19.26
CA LEU A 283 -5.54 9.49 18.54
C LEU A 283 -5.60 7.96 18.42
N GLY A 284 -4.48 7.28 18.60
CA GLY A 284 -4.41 5.83 18.52
C GLY A 284 -4.37 5.27 17.09
N VAL A 285 -3.83 6.05 16.14
CA VAL A 285 -3.53 5.57 14.79
C VAL A 285 -2.62 4.34 14.87
N SER A 286 -2.92 3.31 14.08
CA SER A 286 -2.15 2.06 14.06
C SER A 286 -1.03 2.05 13.02
N TYR A 287 -1.20 2.80 11.93
CA TYR A 287 -0.24 2.91 10.81
C TYR A 287 -0.55 4.14 9.96
N MET A 288 0.42 4.58 9.16
CA MET A 288 0.25 5.71 8.25
C MET A 288 0.74 5.36 6.84
N TRP A 289 -0.03 5.79 5.85
CA TRP A 289 0.36 5.81 4.44
C TRP A 289 0.66 7.24 3.99
N GLN A 290 1.91 7.51 3.63
CA GLN A 290 2.35 8.85 3.17
C GLN A 290 2.59 8.83 1.66
N PHE A 291 1.56 9.01 0.85
CA PHE A 291 1.76 9.09 -0.60
C PHE A 291 2.31 10.45 -1.00
N GLN A 292 2.90 10.55 -2.18
CA GLN A 292 3.29 11.82 -2.79
C GLN A 292 2.27 12.15 -3.88
N LEU A 293 1.98 13.44 -4.06
CA LEU A 293 1.13 13.86 -5.18
C LEU A 293 1.73 13.37 -6.50
N MET A 294 0.88 12.79 -7.33
CA MET A 294 1.16 12.45 -8.72
C MET A 294 0.29 13.35 -9.62
N PRO A 295 0.83 13.89 -10.71
CA PRO A 295 0.13 14.82 -11.60
C PRO A 295 -0.81 14.08 -12.57
N ILE A 296 -1.74 13.30 -12.01
CA ILE A 296 -2.75 12.50 -12.74
C ILE A 296 -4.14 12.87 -12.24
N GLY A 297 -5.18 12.62 -13.05
CA GLY A 297 -6.53 13.13 -12.78
C GLY A 297 -6.51 14.66 -12.59
N ARG A 298 -7.21 15.18 -11.58
CA ARG A 298 -7.14 16.62 -11.20
C ARG A 298 -5.78 17.04 -10.64
N GLY A 299 -4.86 16.10 -10.38
CA GLY A 299 -3.48 16.39 -10.00
C GLY A 299 -2.68 17.09 -11.10
N LYS A 300 -3.04 16.88 -12.38
CA LYS A 300 -2.38 17.52 -13.53
C LYS A 300 -2.51 19.04 -13.53
N ASP A 301 -3.58 19.58 -12.93
CA ASP A 301 -3.86 21.02 -12.90
C ASP A 301 -3.13 21.71 -11.72
N VAL A 302 -2.44 20.93 -10.88
CA VAL A 302 -1.76 21.41 -9.67
C VAL A 302 -0.37 20.80 -9.54
N VAL A 303 0.37 20.70 -10.65
CA VAL A 303 1.75 20.18 -10.71
C VAL A 303 2.69 20.85 -9.71
N ASP A 304 2.48 22.14 -9.41
CA ASP A 304 3.27 22.89 -8.42
C ASP A 304 3.13 22.36 -6.98
N LEU A 305 2.09 21.57 -6.71
CA LEU A 305 1.92 20.87 -5.43
C LEU A 305 2.77 19.59 -5.33
N MET A 306 3.42 19.14 -6.41
CA MET A 306 4.32 18.00 -6.31
C MET A 306 5.49 18.32 -5.39
N VAL A 307 5.86 17.36 -4.54
CA VAL A 307 7.10 17.46 -3.77
C VAL A 307 8.28 17.53 -4.74
N THR A 308 9.18 18.49 -4.51
CA THR A 308 10.44 18.63 -5.25
C THR A 308 11.39 17.47 -4.94
N PRO A 309 12.41 17.19 -5.79
CA PRO A 309 13.43 16.20 -5.48
C PRO A 309 14.12 16.43 -4.13
N GLU A 310 14.40 17.69 -3.77
CA GLU A 310 15.03 18.06 -2.51
C GLU A 310 14.10 17.80 -1.32
N GLN A 311 12.81 18.15 -1.43
CA GLN A 311 11.79 17.82 -0.43
C GLN A 311 11.64 16.31 -0.27
N ARG A 312 11.68 15.54 -1.38
CA ARG A 312 11.63 14.07 -1.32
C ARG A 312 12.80 13.47 -0.56
N VAL A 313 13.99 14.05 -0.65
CA VAL A 313 15.15 13.61 0.16
C VAL A 313 14.99 13.99 1.63
N LYS A 314 14.42 15.16 1.95
CA LYS A 314 14.09 15.51 3.33
C LYS A 314 13.07 14.53 3.94
N LEU A 315 11.99 14.23 3.21
CA LEU A 315 10.98 13.26 3.61
C LEU A 315 11.54 11.85 3.77
N TYR A 316 12.50 11.43 2.94
CA TYR A 316 13.22 10.17 3.15
C TYR A 316 13.97 10.15 4.48
N LYS A 317 14.74 11.20 4.78
CA LYS A 317 15.48 11.28 6.05
C LYS A 317 14.54 11.27 7.25
N GLN A 318 13.42 11.98 7.14
CA GLN A 318 12.39 11.98 8.17
C GLN A 318 11.74 10.61 8.31
N TRP A 319 11.44 9.91 7.22
CA TRP A 319 10.92 8.54 7.27
C TRP A 319 11.89 7.59 7.99
N VAL A 320 13.18 7.68 7.70
CA VAL A 320 14.22 6.91 8.41
C VAL A 320 14.20 7.22 9.91
N HIS A 321 14.17 8.50 10.30
CA HIS A 321 14.07 8.93 11.70
C HIS A 321 12.81 8.39 12.41
N LEU A 322 11.65 8.53 11.76
CA LEU A 322 10.38 8.06 12.32
C LEU A 322 10.34 6.54 12.47
N LEU A 323 11.00 5.81 11.57
CA LEU A 323 11.07 4.36 11.61
C LEU A 323 12.06 3.85 12.67
N GLU A 324 13.29 4.36 12.64
CA GLU A 324 14.42 3.86 13.44
C GLU A 324 14.45 4.42 14.86
N GLU A 325 14.07 5.69 15.06
CA GLU A 325 14.14 6.35 16.38
C GLU A 325 12.78 6.44 17.08
N LYS A 326 11.71 6.76 16.33
CA LYS A 326 10.36 6.90 16.91
C LYS A 326 9.57 5.60 16.92
N HIS A 327 9.98 4.60 16.14
CA HIS A 327 9.27 3.33 15.98
C HIS A 327 7.82 3.53 15.49
N TYR A 328 7.60 4.36 14.48
CA TYR A 328 6.28 4.54 13.86
C TYR A 328 6.11 3.76 12.56
N PRO A 329 5.00 3.00 12.41
CA PRO A 329 4.73 2.23 11.19
C PRO A 329 4.20 3.14 10.07
N ILE A 330 5.12 3.68 9.30
CA ILE A 330 4.86 4.59 8.17
C ILE A 330 5.40 3.96 6.89
N ALA A 331 4.57 3.92 5.85
CA ALA A 331 4.94 3.41 4.54
C ALA A 331 4.45 4.32 3.40
N ASP A 332 5.15 4.25 2.28
CA ASP A 332 4.78 4.81 0.99
C ASP A 332 5.30 3.92 -0.16
N PHE A 333 5.20 4.39 -1.41
CA PHE A 333 5.74 3.69 -2.58
C PHE A 333 7.09 4.24 -3.07
N TRP A 334 7.63 5.26 -2.41
CA TRP A 334 8.79 6.04 -2.85
C TRP A 334 9.89 6.06 -1.79
N ASN A 335 9.71 6.79 -0.69
CA ASN A 335 10.71 6.92 0.36
C ASN A 335 10.92 5.63 1.18
N SER A 336 9.92 4.77 1.31
CA SER A 336 9.99 3.50 2.05
C SER A 336 10.17 2.28 1.15
N SER A 337 10.76 2.47 -0.04
CA SER A 337 10.93 1.41 -1.04
C SER A 337 11.79 0.22 -0.59
N SER A 338 12.66 0.42 0.40
CA SER A 338 13.45 -0.64 1.03
C SER A 338 12.58 -1.67 1.75
N LEU A 339 11.37 -1.28 2.17
CA LEU A 339 10.38 -2.21 2.74
C LEU A 339 9.90 -3.27 1.73
N SER A 340 10.00 -2.98 0.44
CA SER A 340 9.47 -3.83 -0.63
C SER A 340 10.49 -4.21 -1.71
N SER A 341 11.74 -3.78 -1.56
CA SER A 341 12.81 -3.90 -2.54
C SER A 341 12.48 -3.26 -3.89
N GLY A 342 11.95 -2.04 -3.85
CA GLY A 342 11.57 -1.25 -5.03
C GLY A 342 10.08 -1.35 -5.37
N CYS A 343 9.70 -0.92 -6.57
CA CYS A 343 8.31 -0.85 -7.02
C CYS A 343 7.59 -2.20 -6.89
N ILE A 344 6.37 -2.19 -6.37
CA ILE A 344 5.49 -3.35 -6.15
C ILE A 344 4.37 -3.49 -7.19
N ALA A 345 4.38 -2.69 -8.26
CA ALA A 345 3.36 -2.72 -9.32
C ALA A 345 3.50 -3.93 -10.27
N TYR A 346 2.69 -3.95 -11.33
CA TYR A 346 2.75 -4.90 -12.45
C TYR A 346 2.47 -6.36 -12.06
N GLY A 347 1.79 -6.57 -10.92
CA GLY A 347 1.40 -7.90 -10.46
C GLY A 347 2.59 -8.84 -10.21
N ARG A 348 3.77 -8.32 -9.84
CA ARG A 348 4.93 -9.16 -9.48
C ARG A 348 4.68 -9.93 -8.19
N TRP A 349 5.53 -10.93 -7.91
CA TRP A 349 5.58 -11.59 -6.60
C TRP A 349 5.74 -10.56 -5.46
N ASN A 350 4.90 -10.70 -4.43
CA ASN A 350 4.75 -9.73 -3.33
C ASN A 350 4.38 -8.30 -3.76
N GLY A 351 3.89 -8.16 -4.98
CA GLY A 351 3.36 -6.92 -5.53
C GLY A 351 1.84 -6.90 -5.60
N TYR A 352 1.34 -5.95 -6.37
CA TYR A 352 -0.07 -5.73 -6.64
C TYR A 352 -0.30 -5.22 -8.05
N PHE A 353 -1.59 -5.08 -8.39
CA PHE A 353 -2.10 -4.35 -9.54
C PHE A 353 -3.47 -3.75 -9.19
N TYR A 354 -3.99 -2.87 -10.03
CA TYR A 354 -5.15 -2.04 -9.77
C TYR A 354 -6.29 -2.30 -10.77
N ILE A 355 -7.53 -2.28 -10.30
CA ILE A 355 -8.74 -2.33 -11.13
C ILE A 355 -9.69 -1.20 -10.73
N ASP A 356 -10.08 -0.37 -11.70
CA ASP A 356 -11.00 0.75 -11.48
C ASP A 356 -12.49 0.38 -11.67
N TRP A 357 -13.34 1.38 -11.47
CA TRP A 357 -14.79 1.33 -11.59
C TRP A 357 -15.28 1.06 -13.03
N ASN A 358 -14.44 1.31 -14.03
CA ASN A 358 -14.70 0.99 -15.43
C ASN A 358 -14.33 -0.46 -15.76
N GLY A 359 -13.50 -1.09 -14.93
CA GLY A 359 -12.96 -2.43 -15.12
C GLY A 359 -11.57 -2.43 -15.73
N ASN A 360 -10.94 -1.26 -15.88
CA ASN A 360 -9.61 -1.12 -16.47
C ASN A 360 -8.57 -1.74 -15.54
N ILE A 361 -7.69 -2.58 -16.09
CA ILE A 361 -6.65 -3.28 -15.32
C ILE A 361 -5.32 -2.56 -15.51
N MET A 362 -4.87 -1.90 -14.45
CA MET A 362 -3.68 -1.07 -14.44
C MET A 362 -2.58 -1.66 -13.55
N PRO A 363 -1.30 -1.39 -13.82
CA PRO A 363 -0.20 -1.88 -12.99
C PRO A 363 -0.20 -1.34 -11.55
N CYS A 364 -0.70 -0.12 -11.36
CA CYS A 364 -0.60 0.68 -10.14
C CYS A 364 -1.67 1.77 -10.20
N VAL A 365 -2.18 2.23 -9.05
CA VAL A 365 -3.10 3.37 -8.97
C VAL A 365 -2.50 4.65 -9.56
N PHE A 366 -1.16 4.75 -9.59
CA PHE A 366 -0.43 5.90 -10.13
C PHE A 366 0.11 5.69 -11.56
N VAL A 367 -0.20 4.56 -12.19
CA VAL A 367 0.11 4.29 -13.60
C VAL A 367 -1.23 4.21 -14.33
N PRO A 368 -1.79 5.35 -14.77
CA PRO A 368 -3.16 5.46 -15.26
C PRO A 368 -3.29 4.98 -16.71
N TYR A 369 -2.69 3.82 -17.02
CA TYR A 369 -2.67 3.25 -18.35
C TYR A 369 -2.98 1.76 -18.29
N HIS A 370 -3.86 1.30 -19.17
CA HIS A 370 -4.34 -0.06 -19.21
C HIS A 370 -4.33 -0.61 -20.64
N VAL A 371 -4.24 -1.94 -20.75
CA VAL A 371 -4.40 -2.68 -22.01
C VAL A 371 -5.59 -3.62 -21.95
N ASP A 372 -5.86 -4.17 -20.77
CA ASP A 372 -6.96 -5.09 -20.51
C ASP A 372 -8.09 -4.40 -19.74
N ASN A 373 -9.32 -4.88 -19.96
CA ASN A 373 -10.49 -4.57 -19.15
C ASN A 373 -11.11 -5.88 -18.64
N ILE A 374 -11.43 -5.95 -17.34
CA ILE A 374 -11.90 -7.17 -16.69
C ILE A 374 -13.25 -7.66 -17.23
N LYS A 375 -14.13 -6.76 -17.66
CA LYS A 375 -15.43 -7.11 -18.24
C LYS A 375 -15.24 -7.82 -19.57
N ASP A 376 -14.31 -7.33 -20.40
CA ASP A 376 -13.98 -7.93 -21.69
C ASP A 376 -13.31 -9.30 -21.52
N LEU A 377 -12.39 -9.42 -20.56
CA LEU A 377 -11.78 -10.71 -20.21
C LEU A 377 -12.84 -11.72 -19.78
N TYR A 378 -13.75 -11.33 -18.89
CA TYR A 378 -14.82 -12.20 -18.43
C TYR A 378 -15.78 -12.62 -19.54
N ALA A 379 -16.12 -11.72 -20.47
CA ALA A 379 -16.92 -12.04 -21.65
C ALA A 379 -16.23 -13.05 -22.59
N GLN A 380 -14.89 -13.06 -22.61
CA GLN A 380 -14.07 -13.99 -23.39
C GLN A 380 -13.77 -15.31 -22.66
N GLY A 381 -14.33 -15.53 -21.46
CA GLY A 381 -14.03 -16.71 -20.64
C GLY A 381 -12.62 -16.70 -20.02
N LYS A 382 -11.96 -15.54 -20.01
CA LYS A 382 -10.66 -15.32 -19.35
C LYS A 382 -10.84 -14.89 -17.89
N THR A 383 -9.73 -14.80 -17.18
CA THR A 383 -9.67 -14.47 -15.74
C THR A 383 -8.64 -13.36 -15.47
N LEU A 384 -8.50 -12.94 -14.21
CA LEU A 384 -7.48 -11.98 -13.78
C LEU A 384 -6.05 -12.40 -14.16
N GLU A 385 -5.74 -13.70 -14.17
CA GLU A 385 -4.37 -14.15 -14.44
C GLU A 385 -3.95 -13.85 -15.89
N ASP A 386 -4.91 -13.81 -16.82
CA ASP A 386 -4.66 -13.53 -18.24
C ASP A 386 -4.18 -12.08 -18.44
N ALA A 387 -4.75 -11.14 -17.69
CA ALA A 387 -4.33 -9.74 -17.72
C ALA A 387 -2.86 -9.57 -17.30
N LEU A 388 -2.41 -10.36 -16.32
CA LEU A 388 -1.02 -10.33 -15.85
C LEU A 388 -0.03 -10.84 -16.91
N GLN A 389 -0.51 -11.52 -17.94
CA GLN A 389 0.30 -12.03 -19.05
C GLN A 389 0.41 -11.05 -20.23
N SER A 390 -0.25 -9.89 -20.17
CA SER A 390 -0.13 -8.84 -21.17
C SER A 390 1.31 -8.33 -21.29
N LYS A 391 1.64 -7.79 -22.47
CA LYS A 391 3.00 -7.34 -22.78
C LYS A 391 3.43 -6.20 -21.85
N MET A 392 2.55 -5.25 -21.57
CA MET A 392 2.83 -4.13 -20.65
C MET A 392 3.20 -4.63 -19.24
N PHE A 393 2.43 -5.56 -18.68
CA PHE A 393 2.72 -6.16 -17.37
C PHE A 393 4.03 -6.93 -17.37
N LYS A 394 4.31 -7.73 -18.42
CA LYS A 394 5.59 -8.45 -18.58
C LYS A 394 6.78 -7.51 -18.72
N ASN A 395 6.65 -6.42 -19.47
CA ASN A 395 7.70 -5.42 -19.62
C ASN A 395 8.01 -4.75 -18.28
N GLY A 396 6.99 -4.36 -17.51
CA GLY A 396 7.16 -3.76 -16.18
C GLY A 396 7.87 -4.71 -15.21
N ARG A 397 7.48 -5.99 -15.18
CA ARG A 397 8.16 -7.01 -14.36
C ARG A 397 9.59 -7.29 -14.83
N LYS A 398 9.84 -7.25 -16.14
CA LYS A 398 11.20 -7.36 -16.68
C LYS A 398 12.05 -6.17 -16.22
N TRP A 399 11.55 -4.95 -16.35
CA TRP A 399 12.24 -3.75 -15.86
C TRP A 399 12.53 -3.83 -14.36
N GLN A 400 11.57 -4.27 -13.53
CA GLN A 400 11.81 -4.46 -12.09
C GLN A 400 12.98 -5.42 -11.84
N LYS A 401 13.05 -6.56 -12.54
CA LYS A 401 14.13 -7.55 -12.42
C LYS A 401 15.48 -6.96 -12.89
N ASP A 402 15.48 -6.27 -14.03
CA ASP A 402 16.67 -5.64 -14.59
C ASP A 402 17.21 -4.51 -13.70
N TYR A 403 16.31 -3.70 -13.11
CA TYR A 403 16.66 -2.64 -12.16
C TYR A 403 17.15 -3.18 -10.81
N GLY A 404 17.06 -4.50 -10.60
CA GLY A 404 17.67 -5.17 -9.48
C GLY A 404 16.70 -5.67 -8.41
N PHE A 405 15.40 -5.84 -8.69
CA PHE A 405 14.49 -6.54 -7.78
C PHE A 405 14.97 -7.97 -7.52
N GLU A 406 15.32 -8.29 -6.27
CA GLU A 406 15.83 -9.60 -5.85
C GLU A 406 17.07 -10.11 -6.64
N ASN A 407 17.90 -9.19 -7.15
CA ASN A 407 19.14 -9.51 -7.85
C ASN A 407 20.38 -9.23 -6.97
N PRO A 408 21.14 -10.25 -6.54
CA PRO A 408 22.30 -10.04 -5.66
C PRO A 408 23.48 -9.38 -6.39
N ASN A 409 23.56 -9.54 -7.72
CA ASN A 409 24.70 -9.10 -8.51
C ASN A 409 24.52 -7.68 -9.07
N HIS A 410 23.31 -7.16 -9.05
CA HIS A 410 22.98 -5.83 -9.56
C HIS A 410 21.83 -5.21 -8.78
N ARG A 411 22.05 -3.99 -8.27
CA ARG A 411 21.04 -3.22 -7.53
C ARG A 411 21.00 -1.79 -8.03
N GLY A 412 19.88 -1.43 -8.66
CA GLY A 412 19.51 -0.06 -8.94
C GLY A 412 19.22 0.72 -7.66
N ASN A 413 19.23 2.04 -7.77
CA ASN A 413 18.97 2.94 -6.65
C ASN A 413 17.53 2.78 -6.14
N ILE A 414 17.36 2.00 -5.07
CA ILE A 414 16.03 1.68 -4.56
C ILE A 414 15.27 2.92 -4.08
N LEU A 415 15.94 4.04 -3.79
CA LEU A 415 15.29 5.32 -3.44
C LEU A 415 14.58 6.00 -4.63
N MET A 416 14.78 5.44 -5.83
CA MET A 416 14.10 5.75 -7.08
C MET A 416 13.31 4.53 -7.57
N PRO A 417 12.32 4.04 -6.82
CA PRO A 417 11.66 2.77 -7.13
C PRO A 417 10.66 2.87 -8.28
N CYS A 418 10.10 4.04 -8.57
CA CYS A 418 8.86 4.17 -9.32
C CYS A 418 9.12 4.25 -10.83
N SER A 419 8.52 3.35 -11.61
CA SER A 419 8.71 3.34 -13.07
C SER A 419 8.25 4.63 -13.74
N ILE A 420 7.09 5.17 -13.33
CA ILE A 420 6.49 6.35 -13.99
C ILE A 420 6.96 7.67 -13.37
N ARG A 421 7.44 7.66 -12.13
CA ARG A 421 7.86 8.89 -11.44
C ARG A 421 9.36 9.11 -11.43
N ASP A 422 10.13 8.03 -11.42
CA ASP A 422 11.58 8.07 -11.19
C ASP A 422 12.38 7.55 -12.38
N HIS A 423 11.68 7.01 -13.40
CA HIS A 423 12.24 6.38 -14.61
C HIS A 423 11.33 6.61 -15.83
N TYR A 424 10.78 7.81 -15.97
CA TYR A 424 9.70 8.11 -16.93
C TYR A 424 10.07 7.78 -18.37
N GLU A 425 11.30 8.12 -18.79
CA GLU A 425 11.81 7.83 -20.13
C GLU A 425 11.80 6.32 -20.43
N ASN A 426 12.26 5.50 -19.47
CA ASN A 426 12.21 4.05 -19.62
C ASN A 426 10.78 3.52 -19.59
N PHE A 427 9.92 4.08 -18.73
CA PHE A 427 8.52 3.70 -18.67
C PHE A 427 7.82 3.91 -20.03
N LYS A 428 7.99 5.10 -20.62
CA LYS A 428 7.38 5.44 -21.91
C LYS A 428 7.91 4.58 -23.06
N ASN A 429 9.22 4.33 -23.11
CA ASN A 429 9.85 3.68 -24.27
C ASN A 429 9.91 2.15 -24.18
N ASN A 430 9.97 1.58 -22.97
CA ASN A 430 10.25 0.16 -22.77
C ASN A 430 9.14 -0.60 -22.02
N ILE A 431 8.35 0.09 -21.18
CA ILE A 431 7.27 -0.56 -20.41
C ILE A 431 5.93 -0.43 -21.14
N LEU A 432 5.56 0.80 -21.47
CA LEU A 432 4.30 1.10 -22.16
C LEU A 432 4.28 0.44 -23.54
N THR A 433 3.10 -0.01 -23.95
CA THR A 433 2.90 -0.65 -25.24
C THR A 433 2.03 0.24 -26.13
N PRO A 434 2.16 0.18 -27.48
CA PRO A 434 1.42 1.07 -28.38
C PRO A 434 -0.12 0.94 -28.31
N ASP A 435 -0.61 -0.17 -27.74
CA ASP A 435 -2.02 -0.49 -27.52
C ASP A 435 -2.53 -0.07 -26.13
N ALA A 436 -1.67 0.49 -25.27
CA ALA A 436 -2.08 1.03 -23.98
C ALA A 436 -2.95 2.27 -24.15
N LYS A 437 -3.96 2.40 -23.28
CA LYS A 437 -4.91 3.50 -23.25
C LYS A 437 -4.88 4.17 -21.89
N GLY A 438 -5.10 5.47 -21.84
CA GLY A 438 -5.34 6.22 -20.60
C GLY A 438 -6.57 5.69 -19.84
N GLU A 439 -6.51 5.77 -18.52
CA GLU A 439 -7.65 5.48 -17.63
C GLU A 439 -8.86 6.38 -17.94
N ASP A 440 -8.59 7.63 -18.31
CA ASP A 440 -9.53 8.66 -18.72
C ASP A 440 -8.91 9.58 -19.81
N GLU A 441 -9.70 10.57 -20.28
CA GLU A 441 -9.28 11.52 -21.30
C GLU A 441 -8.06 12.34 -20.85
N GLU A 442 -7.98 12.63 -19.56
CA GLU A 442 -6.87 13.34 -18.96
C GLU A 442 -5.57 12.53 -18.99
N ALA A 443 -5.61 11.25 -18.61
CA ALA A 443 -4.46 10.36 -18.70
C ALA A 443 -4.00 10.17 -20.16
N GLU A 444 -4.94 10.06 -21.10
CA GLU A 444 -4.64 9.95 -22.54
C GLU A 444 -3.94 11.22 -23.06
N ALA A 445 -4.43 12.40 -22.67
CA ALA A 445 -3.82 13.68 -23.07
C ALA A 445 -2.38 13.83 -22.53
N VAL A 446 -2.17 13.47 -21.25
CA VAL A 446 -0.85 13.57 -20.59
C VAL A 446 0.20 12.66 -21.24
N LEU A 447 -0.21 11.52 -21.79
CA LEU A 447 0.72 10.57 -22.42
C LEU A 447 1.51 11.19 -23.60
N HIS A 448 0.89 12.12 -24.30
CA HIS A 448 1.43 12.79 -25.48
C HIS A 448 1.92 14.21 -25.21
N ASP A 449 1.91 14.66 -23.96
CA ASP A 449 2.34 16.00 -23.57
C ASP A 449 3.88 16.09 -23.46
N PRO A 450 4.56 16.85 -24.34
CA PRO A 450 6.01 17.00 -24.31
C PRO A 450 6.52 17.83 -23.11
N GLU A 451 5.70 18.70 -22.53
CA GLU A 451 6.07 19.47 -21.34
C GLU A 451 6.03 18.57 -20.10
N TYR A 452 4.98 17.76 -19.98
CA TYR A 452 4.89 16.73 -18.94
C TYR A 452 6.08 15.76 -19.00
N GLU A 453 6.41 15.26 -20.18
CA GLU A 453 7.56 14.37 -20.36
C GLU A 453 8.87 15.02 -19.93
N ARG A 454 9.11 16.27 -20.34
CA ARG A 454 10.31 17.01 -19.94
C ARG A 454 10.38 17.21 -18.43
N MET A 455 9.26 17.58 -17.80
CA MET A 455 9.15 17.79 -16.37
C MET A 455 9.50 16.51 -15.59
N MET A 456 8.91 15.38 -15.97
CA MET A 456 9.17 14.10 -15.29
C MET A 456 10.62 13.64 -15.47
N ILE A 457 11.21 13.79 -16.67
CA ILE A 457 12.62 13.43 -16.92
C ILE A 457 13.59 14.35 -16.15
N ASP A 458 13.29 15.65 -16.01
CA ASP A 458 14.10 16.55 -15.18
C ASP A 458 14.04 16.15 -13.70
N PHE A 459 12.84 15.80 -13.21
CA PHE A 459 12.63 15.28 -11.87
C PHE A 459 13.51 14.04 -11.61
N ASP A 460 13.48 13.05 -12.51
CA ASP A 460 14.29 11.83 -12.46
C ASP A 460 15.78 12.16 -12.29
N LYS A 461 16.32 12.98 -13.20
CA LYS A 461 17.75 13.33 -13.26
C LYS A 461 18.21 14.07 -12.01
N ARG A 462 17.38 14.97 -11.48
CA ARG A 462 17.69 15.71 -10.26
C ARG A 462 17.65 14.79 -9.05
N LEU A 463 16.63 13.95 -8.93
CA LEU A 463 16.50 13.01 -7.82
C LEU A 463 17.66 12.00 -7.82
N GLN A 464 18.08 11.51 -8.99
CA GLN A 464 19.22 10.60 -9.11
C GLN A 464 20.49 11.19 -8.50
N LYS A 465 20.84 12.42 -8.88
CA LYS A 465 22.02 13.13 -8.34
C LYS A 465 21.96 13.27 -6.81
N LEU A 466 20.78 13.51 -6.26
CA LEU A 466 20.59 13.73 -4.82
C LEU A 466 20.59 12.44 -3.99
N THR A 467 20.20 11.31 -4.59
CA THR A 467 20.01 10.04 -3.87
C THR A 467 21.12 9.02 -4.12
N GLU A 468 21.97 9.21 -5.13
CA GLU A 468 23.01 8.26 -5.50
C GLU A 468 24.02 8.00 -4.36
N SER A 469 24.53 9.05 -3.71
CA SER A 469 25.45 8.88 -2.58
C SER A 469 24.78 8.22 -1.39
N ILE A 470 23.54 8.65 -1.06
CA ILE A 470 22.74 8.07 0.03
C ILE A 470 22.54 6.58 -0.20
N PHE A 471 22.20 6.17 -1.42
CA PHE A 471 22.02 4.77 -1.77
C PHE A 471 23.31 3.97 -1.63
N LYS A 472 24.43 4.47 -2.18
CA LYS A 472 25.74 3.82 -2.09
C LYS A 472 26.16 3.64 -0.63
N GLU A 473 26.06 4.68 0.18
CA GLU A 473 26.53 4.69 1.57
C GLU A 473 25.65 3.85 2.50
N LYS A 474 24.31 4.02 2.43
CA LYS A 474 23.40 3.34 3.36
C LYS A 474 23.09 1.89 2.95
N TYR A 475 22.96 1.61 1.65
CA TYR A 475 22.46 0.32 1.16
C TYR A 475 23.53 -0.57 0.53
N LEU A 476 24.60 -0.02 -0.09
CA LEU A 476 25.63 -0.84 -0.74
C LEU A 476 26.93 -0.97 0.06
N ALA A 477 27.35 0.05 0.82
CA ALA A 477 28.66 0.06 1.48
C ALA A 477 28.83 -1.07 2.53
N LYS A 478 27.74 -1.49 3.18
CA LYS A 478 27.74 -2.59 4.15
C LYS A 478 27.95 -3.98 3.51
N GLU A 479 27.59 -4.15 2.24
CA GLU A 479 27.74 -5.42 1.50
C GLU A 479 29.19 -5.65 1.05
N LEU A 480 29.91 -4.57 0.69
CA LEU A 480 31.30 -4.64 0.20
C LEU A 480 32.28 -5.12 1.28
N VAL A 481 32.07 -4.75 2.54
CA VAL A 481 32.92 -5.18 3.68
C VAL A 481 32.77 -6.69 4.00
N GLN A 482 31.64 -7.31 3.64
CA GLN A 482 31.43 -8.75 3.81
C GLN A 482 32.05 -9.56 2.68
N ASN A 483 32.02 -9.04 1.44
CA ASN A 483 32.62 -9.70 0.27
C ASN A 483 34.15 -9.65 0.24
N GLU A 484 34.80 -8.71 0.94
CA GLU A 484 36.27 -8.71 1.11
C GLU A 484 36.77 -9.66 2.22
N LYS A 485 35.85 -10.25 3.01
CA LYS A 485 36.16 -11.18 4.11
C LYS A 485 35.79 -12.64 3.83
N GLN A 486 35.26 -12.93 2.65
CA GLN A 486 35.12 -14.28 2.09
C GLN A 486 36.21 -14.52 1.05
#